data_AF-A0A2G1QSV2-F1
#
_entry.id   AF-A0A2G1QSV2-F1
#
_cell.length_a   1.000
_cell.length_b   1.000
_cell.length_c   1.000
_cell.angle_alpha   90.00
_cell.angle_beta   90.00
_cell.angle_gamma   90.00
#
_symmetry.space_group_name_H-M   'P 1'
#
loop_
_entity.id
_entity.type
_entity.pdbx_description
1 polymer ?
#
loop_
_entity_poly.entity_id
_entity_poly.type
_entity_poly.pdbx_seq_one_letter_code
_entity_poly.pdbx_strand_id
1 'polypeptide(L)'
;MDDIRIGEILEPGDERDQADRAQRVRAKFWATARKAARQVPFMDELVAAYFCAMDPKTPMKVRGTLLAALAYFVFPMDAIPDFLAVVGFSDDVAVLTAAIAMVRSHIKPAHREAALRALSDHPDVQSNKKPDIEIDG
;
A
#
# COMPACT_ATOMS: atom_id res chain seq x y z
N MET A 1 31.02 11.40 -36.87
CA MET A 1 29.57 11.33 -36.63
C MET A 1 29.39 10.50 -35.39
N ASP A 2 28.65 11.02 -34.43
CA ASP A 2 28.89 10.84 -32.99
C ASP A 2 28.48 9.48 -32.42
N ASP A 3 29.37 8.92 -31.58
CA ASP A 3 29.09 7.79 -30.71
C ASP A 3 28.19 8.27 -29.56
N ILE A 4 26.87 8.09 -29.72
CA ILE A 4 25.92 8.36 -28.64
C ILE A 4 26.08 7.28 -27.57
N ARG A 5 26.72 7.64 -26.46
CA ARG A 5 26.86 6.81 -25.27
C ARG A 5 25.51 6.78 -24.54
N ILE A 6 24.78 5.67 -24.64
CA ILE A 6 23.49 5.40 -23.95
C ILE A 6 23.63 5.29 -22.41
N GLY A 7 24.82 5.56 -21.84
CA GLY A 7 25.12 5.41 -20.42
C GLY A 7 24.68 6.56 -19.49
N GLU A 8 24.13 7.65 -20.02
CA GLU A 8 23.78 8.87 -19.25
C GLU A 8 22.32 8.93 -18.76
N ILE A 9 21.47 7.96 -19.11
CA ILE A 9 20.01 8.05 -18.84
C ILE A 9 19.64 7.55 -17.43
N LEU A 10 20.55 6.88 -16.73
CA LEU A 10 20.30 6.32 -15.40
C LEU A 10 21.45 6.63 -14.45
N GLU A 11 21.73 7.91 -14.20
CA GLU A 11 22.36 8.25 -12.92
C GLU A 11 21.34 7.92 -11.81
N PRO A 12 21.67 7.01 -10.86
CA PRO A 12 20.86 6.86 -9.67
C PRO A 12 20.91 8.21 -8.95
N GLY A 13 19.77 8.90 -8.83
CA GLY A 13 19.69 10.13 -8.04
C GLY A 13 20.33 9.92 -6.67
N ASP A 14 20.96 10.98 -6.14
CA ASP A 14 21.72 11.00 -4.89
C ASP A 14 21.02 10.18 -3.79
N GLU A 15 21.76 9.45 -2.95
CA GLU A 15 21.19 8.66 -1.83
C GLU A 15 20.25 9.52 -0.96
N ARG A 16 20.51 10.83 -0.87
CA ARG A 16 19.64 11.83 -0.23
C ARG A 16 18.30 12.00 -0.95
N ASP A 17 18.31 12.10 -2.27
CA ASP A 17 17.10 12.22 -3.09
C ASP A 17 16.22 10.97 -2.96
N GLN A 18 16.82 9.79 -2.86
CA GLN A 18 16.09 8.53 -2.69
C GLN A 18 15.44 8.44 -1.30
N ALA A 19 16.16 8.86 -0.25
CA ALA A 19 15.63 8.92 1.10
C ALA A 19 14.44 9.90 1.22
N ASP A 20 14.55 11.07 0.60
CA ASP A 20 13.49 12.09 0.60
C ASP A 20 12.26 11.60 -0.18
N ARG A 21 12.46 10.93 -1.32
CA ARG A 21 11.38 10.30 -2.08
C ARG A 21 10.67 9.22 -1.27
N ALA A 22 11.42 8.34 -0.60
CA ALA A 22 10.85 7.28 0.23
C ALA A 22 10.02 7.85 1.39
N GLN A 23 10.50 8.90 2.05
CA GLN A 23 9.76 9.58 3.11
C GLN A 23 8.46 10.21 2.58
N ARG A 24 8.50 10.87 1.41
CA ARG A 24 7.31 11.45 0.77
C ARG A 24 6.29 10.37 0.40
N VAL A 25 6.73 9.24 -0.14
CA VAL A 25 5.86 8.09 -0.45
C VAL A 25 5.20 7.57 0.81
N ARG A 26 5.96 7.39 1.90
CA ARG A 26 5.43 6.93 3.19
C ARG A 26 4.41 7.92 3.77
N ALA A 27 4.70 9.21 3.73
CA ALA A 27 3.79 10.26 4.20
C ALA A 27 2.49 10.28 3.39
N LYS A 28 2.58 10.16 2.06
CA LYS A 28 1.41 10.08 1.17
C LYS A 28 0.58 8.83 1.43
N PHE A 29 1.23 7.67 1.63
CA PHE A 29 0.55 6.42 1.99
C PHE A 29 -0.34 6.62 3.22
N TRP A 30 0.20 7.16 4.31
CA TRP A 30 -0.57 7.36 5.55
C TRP A 30 -1.69 8.39 5.39
N ALA A 31 -1.48 9.44 4.60
CA ALA A 31 -2.53 10.41 4.31
C ALA A 31 -3.70 9.79 3.51
N THR A 32 -3.40 8.92 2.54
CA THR A 32 -4.43 8.19 1.77
C THR A 32 -5.10 7.11 2.61
N ALA A 33 -4.34 6.35 3.40
CA ALA A 33 -4.87 5.34 4.31
C ALA A 33 -5.89 5.95 5.28
N ARG A 34 -5.60 7.12 5.86
CA ARG A 34 -6.55 7.88 6.70
C ARG A 34 -7.84 8.24 5.97
N LYS A 35 -7.77 8.66 4.70
CA LYS A 35 -8.96 8.98 3.90
C LYS A 35 -9.80 7.74 3.63
N ALA A 36 -9.14 6.63 3.31
CA ALA A 36 -9.76 5.35 2.99
C ALA A 36 -10.27 4.58 4.22
N ALA A 37 -9.72 4.82 5.41
CA ALA A 37 -10.06 4.11 6.64
C ALA A 37 -11.56 4.18 6.98
N ARG A 38 -12.25 5.25 6.56
CA ARG A 38 -13.71 5.38 6.74
C ARG A 38 -14.55 4.53 5.78
N GLN A 39 -13.97 4.06 4.69
CA GLN A 39 -14.67 3.34 3.61
C GLN A 39 -14.20 1.90 3.45
N VAL A 40 -13.01 1.57 3.97
CA VAL A 40 -12.40 0.25 3.79
C VAL A 40 -12.36 -0.49 5.14
N PRO A 41 -13.18 -1.53 5.33
CA PRO A 41 -13.34 -2.21 6.62
C PRO A 41 -12.14 -3.09 7.03
N PHE A 42 -11.11 -3.19 6.18
CA PHE A 42 -9.94 -4.06 6.38
C PHE A 42 -8.60 -3.30 6.39
N MET A 43 -8.55 -2.10 6.97
CA MET A 43 -7.30 -1.32 7.07
C MET A 43 -6.14 -2.06 7.72
N ASP A 44 -6.40 -2.85 8.75
CA ASP A 44 -5.36 -3.61 9.43
C ASP A 44 -4.67 -4.61 8.46
N GLU A 45 -5.45 -5.24 7.58
CA GLU A 45 -4.94 -6.19 6.59
C GLU A 45 -4.15 -5.47 5.48
N LEU A 46 -4.59 -4.28 5.08
CA LEU A 46 -3.90 -3.47 4.07
C LEU A 46 -2.55 -2.95 4.57
N VAL A 47 -2.49 -2.50 5.83
CA VAL A 47 -1.22 -2.11 6.45
C VAL A 47 -0.30 -3.32 6.63
N ALA A 48 -0.83 -4.49 6.99
CA ALA A 48 -0.03 -5.73 7.04
C ALA A 48 0.50 -6.13 5.66
N ALA A 49 -0.28 -5.93 4.60
CA ALA A 49 0.14 -6.15 3.22
C ALA A 49 1.27 -5.19 2.80
N TYR A 50 1.24 -3.94 3.26
CA TYR A 50 2.34 -2.99 3.08
C TYR A 50 3.64 -3.50 3.71
N PHE A 51 3.60 -3.97 4.96
CA PHE A 51 4.78 -4.56 5.61
C PHE A 51 5.26 -5.83 4.89
N CYS A 52 4.34 -6.66 4.39
CA CYS A 52 4.68 -7.84 3.59
C CYS A 52 5.40 -7.48 2.29
N ALA A 53 5.00 -6.39 1.62
CA ALA A 53 5.60 -5.90 0.39
C ALA A 53 7.05 -5.40 0.60
N MET A 54 7.31 -4.83 1.78
CA MET A 54 8.61 -4.30 2.17
C MET A 54 9.54 -5.36 2.77
N ASP A 55 9.05 -6.54 3.14
CA ASP A 55 9.89 -7.64 3.65
C ASP A 55 10.74 -8.26 2.51
N PRO A 56 12.08 -8.19 2.57
CA PRO A 56 12.96 -8.82 1.58
C PRO A 56 12.84 -10.36 1.54
N LYS A 57 12.32 -10.99 2.60
CA LYS A 57 12.08 -12.45 2.66
C LYS A 57 10.81 -12.87 1.91
N THR A 58 9.98 -11.93 1.48
CA THR A 58 8.79 -12.21 0.67
C THR A 58 9.21 -12.48 -0.79
N PRO A 59 8.65 -13.49 -1.49
CA PRO A 59 8.97 -13.76 -2.88
C PRO A 59 8.80 -12.52 -3.77
N MET A 60 9.74 -12.27 -4.68
CA MET A 60 9.77 -11.06 -5.53
C MET A 60 8.46 -10.83 -6.30
N LYS A 61 7.82 -11.90 -6.78
CA LYS A 61 6.51 -11.83 -7.46
C LYS A 61 5.43 -11.27 -6.54
N VAL A 62 5.39 -11.77 -5.29
CA VAL A 62 4.42 -11.33 -4.27
C VAL A 62 4.67 -9.88 -3.87
N ARG A 63 5.93 -9.50 -3.66
CA ARG A 63 6.32 -8.11 -3.38
C ARG A 63 5.93 -7.20 -4.53
N GLY A 64 6.20 -7.59 -5.78
CA GLY A 64 5.84 -6.83 -6.96
C GLY A 64 4.34 -6.61 -7.08
N THR A 65 3.53 -7.66 -6.92
CA THR A 65 2.06 -7.56 -6.95
C THR A 65 1.54 -6.63 -5.85
N LEU A 66 2.06 -6.76 -4.62
CA LEU A 66 1.67 -5.90 -3.50
C LEU A 66 2.08 -4.45 -3.71
N LEU A 67 3.32 -4.21 -4.15
CA LEU A 67 3.79 -2.87 -4.46
C LEU A 67 3.00 -2.23 -5.60
N ALA A 68 2.61 -3.00 -6.63
CA ALA A 68 1.77 -2.50 -7.71
C ALA A 68 0.35 -2.14 -7.21
N ALA A 69 -0.27 -3.02 -6.42
CA ALA A 69 -1.60 -2.77 -5.85
C ALA A 69 -1.60 -1.58 -4.86
N LEU A 70 -0.59 -1.49 -4.01
CA LEU A 70 -0.41 -0.39 -3.06
C LEU A 70 -0.03 0.90 -3.79
N ALA A 71 0.82 0.84 -4.81
CA ALA A 71 1.13 1.99 -5.65
C ALA A 71 -0.15 2.48 -6.32
N TYR A 72 -0.98 1.61 -6.90
CA TYR A 72 -2.27 2.00 -7.46
C TYR A 72 -3.20 2.66 -6.44
N PHE A 73 -3.21 2.17 -5.19
CA PHE A 73 -4.00 2.75 -4.10
C PHE A 73 -3.49 4.11 -3.58
N VAL A 74 -2.15 4.30 -3.50
CA VAL A 74 -1.51 5.49 -2.92
C VAL A 74 -1.19 6.55 -3.96
N PHE A 75 -0.91 6.12 -5.19
CA PHE A 75 -0.87 7.00 -6.33
C PHE A 75 -2.18 7.78 -6.28
N PRO A 76 -2.08 9.10 -6.30
CA PRO A 76 -3.17 9.91 -5.83
C PRO A 76 -4.39 9.56 -6.69
N MET A 77 -5.58 9.69 -6.13
CA MET A 77 -6.83 9.70 -6.87
C MET A 77 -6.89 10.87 -7.92
N ASP A 78 -5.76 11.23 -8.53
CA ASP A 78 -5.37 12.44 -9.27
C ASP A 78 -5.32 12.23 -10.79
N ALA A 79 -5.68 11.03 -11.28
CA ALA A 79 -6.08 10.85 -12.68
C ALA A 79 -7.60 10.65 -12.83
N ILE A 80 -8.34 10.55 -11.73
CA ILE A 80 -9.79 10.48 -11.69
C ILE A 80 -10.45 11.63 -10.88
N PRO A 81 -9.96 12.90 -10.84
CA PRO A 81 -10.69 13.94 -10.13
C PRO A 81 -12.00 14.39 -10.81
N ASP A 82 -12.22 14.11 -12.10
CA ASP A 82 -13.35 14.69 -12.83
C ASP A 82 -14.46 13.69 -13.29
N PHE A 83 -14.21 12.37 -13.30
CA PHE A 83 -15.18 11.38 -13.83
C PHE A 83 -15.94 10.56 -12.77
N LEU A 84 -15.42 10.43 -11.55
CA LEU A 84 -16.00 9.57 -10.49
C LEU A 84 -16.96 10.30 -9.54
N ALA A 85 -17.28 11.57 -9.79
CA ALA A 85 -18.27 12.28 -8.99
C ALA A 85 -19.69 11.65 -9.05
N VAL A 86 -19.93 10.68 -9.94
CA VAL A 86 -21.28 10.12 -10.20
C VAL A 86 -21.41 8.59 -9.98
N VAL A 87 -20.39 7.76 -10.25
CA VAL A 87 -20.46 6.29 -10.09
C VAL A 87 -19.05 5.71 -9.93
N GLY A 88 -18.72 4.93 -8.89
CA GLY A 88 -17.67 3.90 -9.03
C GLY A 88 -16.46 3.86 -8.07
N PHE A 89 -16.62 4.05 -6.76
CA PHE A 89 -15.54 3.75 -5.78
C PHE A 89 -15.31 2.25 -5.51
N SER A 90 -16.22 1.38 -5.98
CA SER A 90 -16.22 -0.05 -5.63
C SER A 90 -15.19 -0.90 -6.38
N ASP A 91 -14.79 -0.51 -7.59
CA ASP A 91 -13.89 -1.33 -8.44
C ASP A 91 -12.45 -1.33 -7.92
N ASP A 92 -11.92 -0.17 -7.51
CA ASP A 92 -10.57 -0.05 -6.96
C ASP A 92 -10.40 -0.80 -5.63
N VAL A 93 -11.43 -0.73 -4.78
CA VAL A 93 -11.48 -1.49 -3.53
C VAL A 93 -11.56 -2.99 -3.83
N ALA A 94 -12.32 -3.40 -4.85
CA ALA A 94 -12.40 -4.80 -5.25
C ALA A 94 -11.07 -5.34 -5.77
N VAL A 95 -10.37 -4.58 -6.63
CA VAL A 95 -9.04 -4.92 -7.16
C VAL A 95 -8.02 -5.04 -6.02
N LEU A 96 -8.01 -4.07 -5.12
CA LEU A 96 -7.12 -4.07 -3.95
C LEU A 96 -7.42 -5.25 -3.01
N THR A 97 -8.70 -5.51 -2.74
CA THR A 97 -9.14 -6.65 -1.92
C THR A 97 -8.69 -7.97 -2.56
N ALA A 98 -8.90 -8.13 -3.88
CA ALA A 98 -8.51 -9.32 -4.61
C ALA A 98 -6.98 -9.52 -4.60
N ALA A 99 -6.21 -8.46 -4.76
CA ALA A 99 -4.75 -8.51 -4.69
C ALA A 99 -4.26 -8.96 -3.31
N ILE A 100 -4.82 -8.37 -2.23
CA ILE A 100 -4.52 -8.78 -0.85
C ILE A 100 -4.92 -10.24 -0.62
N ALA A 101 -6.10 -10.65 -1.09
CA ALA A 101 -6.59 -12.02 -0.96
C ALA A 101 -5.68 -13.03 -1.64
N MET A 102 -5.22 -12.75 -2.86
CA MET A 102 -4.31 -13.61 -3.62
C MET A 102 -2.97 -13.86 -2.90
N VAL A 103 -2.49 -12.87 -2.14
CA VAL A 103 -1.19 -12.95 -1.45
C VAL A 103 -1.30 -13.16 0.05
N ARG A 104 -2.52 -13.33 0.57
CA ARG A 104 -2.80 -13.39 2.02
C ARG A 104 -2.01 -14.47 2.73
N SER A 105 -1.76 -15.60 2.07
CA SER A 105 -0.93 -16.71 2.58
C SER A 105 0.53 -16.32 2.85
N HIS A 106 1.01 -15.22 2.25
CA HIS A 106 2.36 -14.69 2.45
C HIS A 106 2.40 -13.60 3.52
N ILE A 107 1.25 -13.10 3.99
CA ILE A 107 1.16 -12.13 5.08
C ILE A 107 1.34 -12.88 6.41
N LYS A 108 2.58 -12.91 6.89
CA LYS A 108 2.99 -13.59 8.13
C LYS A 108 2.54 -12.83 9.38
N PRO A 109 2.49 -13.50 10.55
CA PRO A 109 2.18 -12.85 11.83
C PRO A 109 3.06 -11.62 12.13
N ALA A 110 4.35 -11.69 11.80
CA ALA A 110 5.28 -10.56 11.96
C ALA A 110 4.84 -9.30 11.19
N HIS A 111 4.23 -9.44 10.02
CA HIS A 111 3.72 -8.30 9.24
C HIS A 111 2.47 -7.70 9.89
N ARG A 112 1.61 -8.54 10.49
CA ARG A 112 0.43 -8.08 11.25
C ARG A 112 0.84 -7.38 12.53
N GLU A 113 1.84 -7.88 13.24
CA GLU A 113 2.40 -7.22 14.42
C GLU A 113 3.01 -5.85 14.09
N ALA A 114 3.77 -5.77 13.00
CA ALA A 114 4.31 -4.50 12.52
C ALA A 114 3.19 -3.52 12.14
N ALA A 115 2.11 -4.01 11.51
CA ALA A 115 0.93 -3.22 11.20
C ALA A 115 0.24 -2.69 12.47
N LEU A 116 0.02 -3.54 13.48
CA LEU A 116 -0.57 -3.14 14.76
C LEU A 116 0.24 -2.06 15.47
N ARG A 117 1.57 -2.19 15.48
CA ARG A 117 2.45 -1.16 16.04
C ARG A 117 2.29 0.16 15.30
N ALA A 118 2.37 0.14 13.97
CA ALA A 118 2.23 1.35 13.16
C ALA A 118 0.84 1.99 13.27
N LEU A 119 -0.22 1.18 13.41
CA LEU A 119 -1.58 1.65 13.60
C LEU A 119 -1.82 2.20 15.02
N SER A 120 -1.06 1.76 16.02
CA SER A 120 -1.11 2.32 17.38
C SER A 120 -0.66 3.78 17.39
N ASP A 121 0.28 4.14 16.51
CA ASP A 121 0.74 5.52 16.28
C ASP A 121 -0.24 6.33 15.39
N HIS A 122 -1.19 5.66 14.73
CA HIS A 122 -2.17 6.23 13.80
C HIS A 122 -3.60 5.66 14.05
N PRO A 123 -4.22 5.94 15.21
CA PRO A 123 -5.50 5.35 15.60
C PRO A 123 -6.66 5.73 14.67
N ASP A 124 -6.53 6.84 13.96
CA ASP A 124 -7.46 7.34 12.94
C ASP A 124 -7.48 6.51 11.64
N VAL A 125 -6.50 5.61 11.46
CA VAL A 125 -6.40 4.71 10.30
C VAL A 125 -6.90 3.30 10.65
N GLN A 126 -7.04 2.97 11.94
CA GLN A 126 -7.56 1.68 12.37
C GLN A 126 -8.97 1.49 11.83
N SER A 127 -9.27 0.29 11.36
CA SER A 127 -10.63 -0.03 10.97
C SER A 127 -11.53 0.11 12.20
N ASN A 128 -12.67 0.80 12.09
CA ASN A 128 -13.69 0.80 13.13
C ASN A 128 -14.37 -0.58 13.12
N LYS A 129 -13.66 -1.58 13.61
CA LYS A 129 -14.15 -2.95 13.73
C LYS A 129 -15.17 -2.94 14.85
N LYS A 130 -16.46 -3.08 14.53
CA LYS A 130 -17.32 -3.80 15.46
C LYS A 130 -16.77 -5.23 15.51
N PRO A 131 -16.43 -5.77 16.69
CA PRO A 131 -15.85 -7.09 16.79
C PRO A 131 -16.97 -8.10 16.54
N ASP A 132 -17.19 -8.44 15.27
CA ASP A 132 -18.11 -9.52 14.94
C ASP A 132 -17.31 -10.82 14.83
N ILE A 133 -17.59 -11.67 15.84
CA ILE A 133 -17.68 -13.13 15.81
C ILE A 133 -16.49 -13.88 16.44
N GLU A 134 -16.76 -14.28 17.69
CA GLU A 134 -16.53 -15.61 18.28
C GLU A 134 -15.86 -16.64 17.36
N ILE A 135 -14.67 -17.08 17.78
CA ILE A 135 -14.25 -18.45 17.54
C ILE A 135 -14.12 -19.06 18.94
N ASP A 136 -15.17 -19.71 19.41
CA ASP A 136 -15.05 -20.73 20.44
C ASP A 136 -16.09 -21.84 20.17
N GLY A 137 -15.61 -23.09 20.18
CA GLY A 137 -16.41 -24.31 20.28
C GLY A 137 -16.96 -24.91 19.00
#